data_AF-A0A7X9SAY0-F1
#
_entry.id   AF-A0A7X9SAY0-F1
#
_cell.length_a   1.000
_cell.length_b   1.000
_cell.length_c   1.000
_cell.angle_alpha   90.00
_cell.angle_beta   90.00
_cell.angle_gamma   90.00
#
_symmetry.space_group_name_H-M   'P 1'
#
loop_
_entity.id
_entity.type
_entity.pdbx_description
1 polymer ?
#
loop_
_entity_poly.entity_id
_entity_poly.type
_entity_poly.pdbx_seq_one_letter_code
_entity_poly.pdbx_strand_id
1 'polypeptide(L)'
;MKRQLLFLISTFCLILYSCDDSENDSLKVSQSSFNNISCDGTTLEVDVISSSDWTVSKTAKWCNVTPAKGSGNQKLTLEIEANLEETTRNATITITPSNGGISQAIKITQNGITASFNPETYHYKLPVIFHVLYHDKNDKNQYVEVGRLSEILKRVNELYRNAGANSANMNLEFVLATEDPKGKTLPEPGVERIEWNTAAIDINDFMFSNNRTYNYLIWEPNDYINIMVYKFTDADVMGVSHFPYSPTKNPLSGTETDSRFLTGDNLKYAYCVSINNSYIYEESTTTIPNQNDMAITLAHELGHYLGLYHVFSESEEDDVDACADTDYCTDTYTYDRKAYETWVKALVEQNGPISFEDLARRHDCVQNIDFTSRNIMDYAYSYLNEFTAQQKARVRHILTYSPLIPGPKKGLTSTRATYDGPLDLPIRVME
;
A
#
# COMPACT_ATOMS: atom_id res chain seq x y z
N MET A 1 27.59 37.83 -47.22
CA MET A 1 27.82 36.48 -46.67
C MET A 1 27.93 35.49 -47.82
N LYS A 2 29.15 35.11 -48.20
CA LYS A 2 29.40 34.18 -49.33
C LYS A 2 30.29 33.04 -48.83
N ARG A 3 29.79 31.82 -49.07
CA ARG A 3 30.41 30.51 -48.81
C ARG A 3 31.78 30.44 -49.47
N GLN A 4 32.78 29.93 -48.76
CA GLN A 4 33.98 29.37 -49.36
C GLN A 4 34.04 27.88 -49.05
N LEU A 5 34.08 27.12 -50.15
CA LEU A 5 34.26 25.69 -50.24
C LEU A 5 35.78 25.43 -50.22
N LEU A 6 36.27 24.53 -49.36
CA LEU A 6 37.62 24.00 -49.45
C LEU A 6 37.56 22.49 -49.20
N PHE A 7 37.84 21.74 -50.27
CA PHE A 7 38.14 20.32 -50.29
C PHE A 7 39.44 20.04 -49.52
N LEU A 8 39.54 18.90 -48.81
CA LEU A 8 40.78 18.11 -48.80
C LEU A 8 40.58 16.67 -48.28
N ILE A 9 40.83 15.73 -49.19
CA ILE A 9 41.42 14.38 -49.04
C ILE A 9 40.62 13.30 -48.29
N SER A 10 40.02 12.42 -49.12
CA SER A 10 39.57 11.07 -48.81
C SER A 10 40.76 10.12 -48.76
N THR A 11 41.08 9.59 -47.57
CA THR A 11 41.97 8.44 -47.42
C THR A 11 41.13 7.17 -47.40
N PHE A 12 41.10 6.50 -48.55
CA PHE A 12 40.44 5.21 -48.75
C PHE A 12 41.34 4.10 -48.18
N CYS A 13 41.16 3.75 -46.90
CA CYS A 13 41.71 2.53 -46.34
C CYS A 13 40.77 1.37 -46.68
N LEU A 14 41.18 0.58 -47.67
CA LEU A 14 40.68 -0.77 -47.93
C LEU A 14 40.92 -1.63 -46.68
N ILE A 15 39.89 -1.78 -45.85
CA ILE A 15 39.79 -2.92 -44.93
C ILE A 15 38.99 -3.97 -45.69
N LEU A 16 39.70 -5.04 -46.08
CA LEU A 16 39.14 -6.22 -46.69
C LEU A 16 38.06 -6.78 -45.76
N TYR A 17 36.85 -6.92 -46.29
CA TYR A 17 35.79 -7.75 -45.73
C TYR A 17 36.33 -9.18 -45.61
N SER A 18 36.74 -9.55 -44.39
CA SER A 18 36.57 -10.91 -43.92
C SER A 18 35.14 -10.97 -43.40
N CYS A 19 34.23 -11.51 -44.21
CA CYS A 19 32.94 -11.99 -43.72
C CYS A 19 33.24 -13.11 -42.72
N ASP A 20 33.31 -12.74 -41.44
CA ASP A 20 33.04 -13.69 -40.38
C ASP A 20 31.53 -13.68 -40.20
N ASP A 21 30.84 -14.55 -40.94
CA ASP A 21 29.43 -14.87 -40.73
C ASP A 21 29.30 -15.63 -39.41
N SER A 22 29.45 -14.89 -38.31
CA SER A 22 28.80 -15.17 -37.06
C SER A 22 28.33 -13.85 -36.50
N GLU A 23 27.18 -13.36 -36.99
CA GLU A 23 26.30 -12.54 -36.15
C GLU A 23 25.87 -13.45 -34.98
N ASN A 24 26.78 -13.58 -34.03
CA ASN A 24 26.57 -14.30 -32.81
C ASN A 24 25.54 -13.47 -32.06
N ASP A 25 24.36 -14.05 -31.94
CA ASP A 25 23.10 -13.58 -31.37
C ASP A 25 23.30 -13.17 -29.89
N SER A 26 24.15 -12.15 -29.66
CA SER A 26 24.78 -11.89 -28.38
C SER A 26 23.96 -10.88 -27.60
N LEU A 27 23.23 -11.36 -26.60
CA LEU A 27 22.63 -10.54 -25.56
C LEU A 27 23.72 -9.69 -24.87
N LYS A 28 23.52 -8.38 -24.84
CA LYS A 28 24.40 -7.40 -24.18
C LYS A 28 23.58 -6.47 -23.29
N VAL A 29 24.24 -5.93 -22.27
CA VAL A 29 23.69 -4.89 -21.39
C VAL A 29 24.57 -3.64 -21.43
N SER A 30 23.97 -2.45 -21.35
CA SER A 30 24.73 -1.21 -21.30
C SER A 30 25.60 -1.07 -20.05
N GLN A 31 25.21 -1.73 -18.95
CA GLN A 31 25.94 -1.73 -17.69
C GLN A 31 25.77 -3.06 -16.95
N SER A 32 26.89 -3.66 -16.51
CA SER A 32 26.92 -4.96 -15.80
C SER A 32 27.16 -4.83 -14.30
N SER A 33 27.37 -3.62 -13.78
CA SER A 33 27.46 -3.39 -12.33
C SER A 33 27.12 -1.97 -11.91
N PHE A 34 26.45 -1.85 -10.78
CA PHE A 34 26.22 -0.61 -10.04
C PHE A 34 26.76 -0.78 -8.62
N ASN A 35 27.71 0.08 -8.25
CA ASN A 35 28.36 0.04 -6.94
C ASN A 35 28.06 1.32 -6.17
N ASN A 36 28.09 1.25 -4.84
CA ASN A 36 27.90 2.38 -3.93
C ASN A 36 26.54 3.07 -4.11
N ILE A 37 25.48 2.31 -4.39
CA ILE A 37 24.12 2.87 -4.41
C ILE A 37 23.78 3.38 -3.01
N SER A 38 23.14 4.57 -2.95
CA SER A 38 22.69 5.13 -1.68
C SER A 38 21.75 4.17 -0.93
N CYS A 39 21.80 4.24 0.39
CA CYS A 39 20.87 3.53 1.26
C CYS A 39 19.41 3.98 1.05
N ASP A 40 19.18 5.19 0.51
CA ASP A 40 17.81 5.70 0.26
C ASP A 40 17.07 4.97 -0.87
N GLY A 41 17.78 4.12 -1.63
CA GLY A 41 17.24 3.52 -2.84
C GLY A 41 17.35 4.47 -4.04
N THR A 42 17.03 3.94 -5.22
CA THR A 42 17.06 4.70 -6.48
C THR A 42 16.40 3.92 -7.61
N THR A 43 16.10 4.58 -8.71
CA THR A 43 15.76 3.94 -9.98
C THR A 43 16.95 4.01 -10.93
N LEU A 44 17.34 2.87 -11.49
CA LEU A 44 18.40 2.75 -12.49
C LEU A 44 17.80 2.31 -13.83
N GLU A 45 18.49 2.63 -14.92
CA GLU A 45 18.12 2.19 -16.26
C GLU A 45 19.28 1.42 -16.89
N VAL A 46 18.95 0.31 -17.57
CA VAL A 46 19.92 -0.50 -18.31
C VAL A 46 19.32 -0.82 -19.67
N ASP A 47 20.06 -0.56 -20.75
CA ASP A 47 19.63 -0.96 -22.08
C ASP A 47 20.04 -2.41 -22.31
N VAL A 48 19.06 -3.24 -22.68
CA VAL A 48 19.26 -4.59 -23.19
C VAL A 48 19.34 -4.50 -24.69
N ILE A 49 20.43 -5.03 -25.24
CA ILE A 49 20.63 -5.17 -26.68
C ILE A 49 20.56 -6.67 -26.98
N SER A 50 19.52 -7.07 -27.69
CA SER A 50 19.23 -8.46 -28.01
C SER A 50 18.58 -8.56 -29.38
N SER A 51 18.80 -9.68 -30.05
CA SER A 51 18.13 -10.11 -31.28
C SER A 51 17.08 -11.20 -31.02
N SER A 52 16.98 -11.70 -29.78
CA SER A 52 16.01 -12.71 -29.35
C SER A 52 15.21 -12.27 -28.13
N ASP A 53 14.16 -13.01 -27.81
CA ASP A 53 13.37 -12.86 -26.59
C ASP A 53 14.24 -13.20 -25.36
N TRP A 54 14.00 -12.52 -24.24
CA TRP A 54 14.77 -12.73 -23.02
C TRP A 54 13.91 -12.63 -21.77
N THR A 55 14.39 -13.24 -20.69
CA THR A 55 13.75 -13.25 -19.37
C THR A 55 14.72 -12.80 -18.29
N VAL A 56 14.21 -12.20 -17.23
CA VAL A 56 14.98 -11.71 -16.09
C VAL A 56 14.77 -12.59 -14.87
N SER A 57 15.84 -12.89 -14.14
CA SER A 57 15.79 -13.42 -12.78
C SER A 57 16.63 -12.56 -11.84
N LYS A 58 16.32 -12.61 -10.53
CA LYS A 58 16.96 -11.78 -9.49
C LYS A 58 17.17 -12.57 -8.21
N THR A 59 18.26 -12.25 -7.49
CA THR A 59 18.58 -12.92 -6.21
C THR A 59 17.94 -12.25 -4.99
N ALA A 60 17.34 -11.07 -5.14
CA ALA A 60 16.84 -10.28 -4.01
C ALA A 60 15.49 -9.62 -4.34
N LYS A 61 14.56 -9.67 -3.38
CA LYS A 61 13.23 -9.05 -3.50
C LYS A 61 13.27 -7.52 -3.56
N TRP A 62 14.16 -6.89 -2.77
CA TRP A 62 14.32 -5.43 -2.68
C TRP A 62 14.81 -4.73 -3.95
N CYS A 63 15.09 -5.49 -5.01
CA CYS A 63 15.46 -4.99 -6.33
C CYS A 63 14.35 -5.39 -7.31
N ASN A 64 13.45 -4.47 -7.63
CA ASN A 64 12.43 -4.73 -8.64
C ASN A 64 12.95 -4.43 -10.05
N VAL A 65 12.52 -5.22 -11.03
CA VAL A 65 13.02 -5.11 -12.42
C VAL A 65 11.84 -5.18 -13.37
N THR A 66 11.70 -4.13 -14.20
CA THR A 66 10.60 -4.00 -15.15
C THR A 66 11.14 -3.68 -16.55
N PRO A 67 10.68 -4.40 -17.60
CA PRO A 67 9.86 -5.61 -17.53
C PRO A 67 10.65 -6.86 -17.09
N ALA A 68 9.94 -7.88 -16.57
CA ALA A 68 10.54 -9.18 -16.21
C ALA A 68 10.91 -10.05 -17.43
N LYS A 69 10.43 -9.69 -18.62
CA LYS A 69 10.75 -10.33 -19.91
C LYS A 69 10.58 -9.31 -21.04
N GLY A 70 11.24 -9.55 -22.17
CA GLY A 70 11.12 -8.67 -23.32
C GLY A 70 11.61 -9.32 -24.60
N SER A 71 11.57 -8.55 -25.68
CA SER A 71 11.98 -8.99 -27.01
C SER A 71 12.81 -7.89 -27.67
N GLY A 72 13.90 -8.31 -28.32
CA GLY A 72 14.80 -7.38 -28.99
C GLY A 72 15.45 -6.39 -28.01
N ASN A 73 15.72 -5.19 -28.53
CA ASN A 73 16.29 -4.11 -27.73
C ASN A 73 15.22 -3.45 -26.85
N GLN A 74 15.49 -3.32 -25.56
CA GLN A 74 14.58 -2.67 -24.64
C GLN A 74 15.32 -2.07 -23.46
N LYS A 75 14.73 -1.03 -22.86
CA LYS A 75 15.19 -0.49 -21.60
C LYS A 75 14.60 -1.29 -20.43
N LEU A 76 15.46 -1.74 -19.53
CA LEU A 76 15.13 -2.26 -18.21
C LEU A 76 15.21 -1.15 -17.17
N THR A 77 14.18 -1.04 -16.34
CA THR A 77 14.15 -0.19 -15.15
C THR A 77 14.37 -1.03 -13.91
N LEU A 78 15.37 -0.69 -13.11
CA LEU A 78 15.70 -1.33 -11.84
C LEU A 78 15.29 -0.41 -10.70
N GLU A 79 14.23 -0.74 -9.97
CA GLU A 79 13.82 0.00 -8.77
C GLU A 79 14.46 -0.64 -7.54
N ILE A 80 15.40 0.07 -6.94
CA ILE A 80 16.15 -0.37 -5.77
C ILE A 80 15.50 0.24 -4.54
N GLU A 81 14.91 -0.60 -3.68
CA GLU A 81 14.33 -0.15 -2.42
C GLU A 81 15.39 0.43 -1.48
N ALA A 82 14.96 1.21 -0.49
CA ALA A 82 15.86 1.68 0.56
C ALA A 82 16.42 0.51 1.38
N ASN A 83 17.68 0.63 1.77
CA ASN A 83 18.32 -0.25 2.73
C ASN A 83 18.34 0.44 4.08
N LEU A 84 17.48 0.02 5.01
CA LEU A 84 17.35 0.63 6.34
C LEU A 84 18.33 0.05 7.36
N GLU A 85 19.16 -0.88 6.93
CA GLU A 85 20.15 -1.59 7.76
C GLU A 85 21.53 -0.95 7.61
N GLU A 86 22.37 -1.07 8.62
CA GLU A 86 23.74 -0.52 8.60
C GLU A 86 24.69 -1.33 7.70
N THR A 87 24.29 -2.53 7.30
CA THR A 87 25.11 -3.42 6.47
C THR A 87 24.81 -3.23 4.98
N THR A 88 25.88 -3.18 4.19
CA THR A 88 25.80 -3.22 2.73
C THR A 88 25.16 -4.53 2.26
N ARG A 89 24.27 -4.42 1.28
CA ARG A 89 23.59 -5.57 0.66
C ARG A 89 23.86 -5.65 -0.84
N ASN A 90 23.77 -6.88 -1.36
CA ASN A 90 24.11 -7.17 -2.75
C ASN A 90 22.98 -7.94 -3.44
N ALA A 91 22.76 -7.65 -4.72
CA ALA A 91 21.88 -8.43 -5.59
C ALA A 91 22.55 -8.71 -6.93
N THR A 92 22.15 -9.81 -7.55
CA THR A 92 22.49 -10.11 -8.95
C THR A 92 21.20 -10.26 -9.73
N ILE A 93 21.11 -9.51 -10.83
CA ILE A 93 20.07 -9.66 -11.85
C ILE A 93 20.70 -10.45 -12.99
N THR A 94 20.01 -11.46 -13.50
CA THR A 94 20.47 -12.28 -14.63
C THR A 94 19.44 -12.19 -15.75
N ILE A 95 19.90 -11.80 -16.93
CA ILE A 95 19.10 -11.74 -18.15
C ILE A 95 19.50 -12.94 -19.01
N THR A 96 18.53 -13.78 -19.33
CA THR A 96 18.75 -15.03 -20.06
C THR A 96 18.04 -14.94 -21.41
N PRO A 97 18.76 -15.10 -22.53
CA PRO A 97 18.14 -15.12 -23.84
C PRO A 97 17.47 -16.48 -24.10
N SER A 98 16.33 -16.47 -24.78
CA SER A 98 15.50 -17.66 -25.01
C SER A 98 16.06 -18.58 -26.10
N ASN A 99 16.98 -18.07 -26.92
CA ASN A 99 17.66 -18.81 -27.99
C ASN A 99 18.81 -19.72 -27.48
N GLY A 100 19.04 -19.80 -26.16
CA GLY A 100 20.14 -20.58 -25.57
C GLY A 100 21.51 -19.89 -25.61
N GLY A 101 21.55 -18.59 -25.94
CA GLY A 101 22.75 -17.77 -25.87
C GLY A 101 23.26 -17.54 -24.44
N ILE A 102 24.36 -16.79 -24.33
CA ILE A 102 25.02 -16.52 -23.04
C ILE A 102 24.24 -15.47 -22.23
N SER A 103 23.82 -15.84 -21.01
CA SER A 103 23.17 -14.92 -20.07
C SER A 103 24.10 -13.78 -19.62
N GLN A 104 23.52 -12.61 -19.39
CA GLN A 104 24.22 -11.45 -18.84
C GLN A 104 23.85 -11.24 -17.37
N ALA A 105 24.84 -10.89 -16.55
CA ALA A 105 24.64 -10.60 -15.13
C ALA A 105 24.90 -9.12 -14.83
N ILE A 106 23.99 -8.51 -14.05
CA ILE A 106 24.12 -7.14 -13.53
C ILE A 106 24.26 -7.24 -12.01
N LYS A 107 25.40 -6.79 -11.49
CA LYS A 107 25.68 -6.81 -10.04
C LYS A 107 25.28 -5.49 -9.40
N ILE A 108 24.55 -5.55 -8.29
CA ILE A 108 24.07 -4.40 -7.54
C ILE A 108 24.68 -4.44 -6.14
N THR A 109 25.39 -3.38 -5.76
CA THR A 109 25.91 -3.17 -4.40
C THR A 109 25.31 -1.90 -3.81
N GLN A 110 24.48 -2.04 -2.78
CA GLN A 110 23.82 -0.94 -2.10
C GLN A 110 24.37 -0.78 -0.69
N ASN A 111 24.76 0.44 -0.34
CA ASN A 111 25.30 0.77 0.97
C ASN A 111 24.25 0.59 2.08
N GLY A 112 24.73 0.28 3.28
CA GLY A 112 23.91 0.43 4.49
C GLY A 112 23.77 1.89 4.89
N ILE A 113 22.81 2.17 5.78
CA ILE A 113 22.70 3.51 6.39
C ILE A 113 23.97 3.83 7.18
N THR A 114 24.48 5.05 7.00
CA THR A 114 25.66 5.56 7.74
C THR A 114 25.28 6.60 8.79
N ALA A 115 24.07 7.16 8.68
CA ALA A 115 23.43 8.01 9.68
C ALA A 115 22.11 7.35 10.11
N SER A 116 21.57 7.76 11.27
CA SER A 116 20.28 7.25 11.74
C SER A 116 19.20 7.44 10.66
N PHE A 117 18.60 6.34 10.19
CA PHE A 117 17.45 6.39 9.29
C PHE A 117 16.37 7.28 9.90
N ASN A 118 15.95 8.31 9.16
CA ASN A 118 14.82 9.13 9.53
C ASN A 118 13.57 8.62 8.80
N PRO A 119 12.69 7.88 9.49
CA PRO A 119 11.47 7.40 8.88
C PRO A 119 10.57 8.55 8.43
N GLU A 120 10.72 9.79 8.90
CA GLU A 120 9.89 10.92 8.46
C GLU A 120 10.17 11.36 7.02
N THR A 121 11.37 11.13 6.50
CA THR A 121 11.81 11.69 5.20
C THR A 121 11.65 10.73 4.04
N TYR A 122 11.59 9.42 4.29
CA TYR A 122 11.42 8.43 3.24
C TYR A 122 10.00 8.45 2.67
N HIS A 123 9.84 8.43 1.35
CA HIS A 123 8.51 8.36 0.73
C HIS A 123 8.15 6.89 0.45
N TYR A 124 7.22 6.32 1.21
CA TYR A 124 6.78 4.93 0.99
C TYR A 124 5.85 4.86 -0.21
N LYS A 125 6.11 3.91 -1.12
CA LYS A 125 5.13 3.47 -2.12
C LYS A 125 4.58 2.12 -1.69
N LEU A 126 3.27 2.01 -1.56
CA LEU A 126 2.59 0.84 -1.04
C LEU A 126 1.75 0.19 -2.15
N PRO A 127 2.19 -0.95 -2.71
CA PRO A 127 1.44 -1.65 -3.75
C PRO A 127 0.06 -2.09 -3.23
N VAL A 128 -0.98 -1.84 -4.01
CA VAL A 128 -2.37 -2.17 -3.70
C VAL A 128 -2.93 -3.10 -4.78
N ILE A 129 -3.67 -4.12 -4.34
CA ILE A 129 -4.50 -4.98 -5.18
C ILE A 129 -5.94 -4.97 -4.63
N PHE A 130 -6.89 -4.64 -5.49
CA PHE A 130 -8.32 -4.75 -5.25
C PHE A 130 -8.82 -6.11 -5.78
N HIS A 131 -9.37 -6.90 -4.87
CA HIS A 131 -10.03 -8.17 -5.11
C HIS A 131 -11.53 -7.95 -5.16
N VAL A 132 -12.08 -7.79 -6.37
CA VAL A 132 -13.52 -7.53 -6.56
C VAL A 132 -14.25 -8.87 -6.66
N LEU A 133 -14.94 -9.25 -5.60
CA LEU A 133 -15.74 -10.49 -5.55
C LEU A 133 -17.17 -10.16 -6.04
N TYR A 134 -17.60 -10.80 -7.12
CA TYR A 134 -18.88 -10.48 -7.77
C TYR A 134 -19.72 -11.72 -8.08
N HIS A 135 -21.03 -11.62 -7.88
CA HIS A 135 -21.98 -12.68 -8.26
C HIS A 135 -22.68 -12.36 -9.58
N ASP A 136 -23.18 -11.13 -9.74
CA ASP A 136 -23.81 -10.67 -10.97
C ASP A 136 -22.87 -9.71 -11.72
N LYS A 137 -22.42 -10.14 -12.89
CA LYS A 137 -21.56 -9.34 -13.77
C LYS A 137 -22.26 -8.08 -14.33
N ASN A 138 -23.60 -8.05 -14.31
CA ASN A 138 -24.38 -6.91 -14.80
C ASN A 138 -24.69 -5.88 -13.70
N ASP A 139 -24.45 -6.23 -12.43
CA ASP A 139 -24.54 -5.29 -11.32
C ASP A 139 -23.24 -4.49 -11.24
N LYS A 140 -23.30 -3.20 -11.59
CA LYS A 140 -22.13 -2.32 -11.60
C LYS A 140 -21.48 -2.16 -10.21
N ASN A 141 -22.22 -2.36 -9.12
CA ASN A 141 -21.67 -2.28 -7.77
C ASN A 141 -20.85 -3.55 -7.46
N GLN A 142 -21.23 -4.69 -8.02
CA GLN A 142 -20.48 -5.95 -7.86
C GLN A 142 -19.34 -6.07 -8.87
N TYR A 143 -19.62 -5.85 -10.15
CA TYR A 143 -18.62 -5.85 -11.21
C TYR A 143 -18.18 -4.42 -11.51
N VAL A 144 -17.43 -3.84 -10.57
CA VAL A 144 -17.01 -2.44 -10.59
C VAL A 144 -16.37 -2.07 -11.93
N GLU A 145 -16.80 -0.93 -12.49
CA GLU A 145 -16.34 -0.45 -13.79
C GLU A 145 -14.83 -0.17 -13.80
N VAL A 146 -14.20 -0.40 -14.94
CA VAL A 146 -12.77 -0.14 -15.16
C VAL A 146 -12.47 1.33 -14.87
N GLY A 147 -11.46 1.60 -14.07
CA GLY A 147 -11.02 2.95 -13.72
C GLY A 147 -11.61 3.50 -12.42
N ARG A 148 -12.81 3.08 -11.97
CA ARG A 148 -13.42 3.62 -10.74
C ARG A 148 -12.53 3.40 -9.51
N LEU A 149 -11.95 2.20 -9.36
CA LEU A 149 -11.05 1.90 -8.24
C LEU A 149 -9.77 2.73 -8.26
N SER A 150 -9.26 3.07 -9.46
CA SER A 150 -8.10 3.94 -9.61
C SER A 150 -8.40 5.39 -9.21
N GLU A 151 -9.62 5.87 -9.49
CA GLU A 151 -10.09 7.20 -9.08
C GLU A 151 -10.25 7.29 -7.56
N ILE A 152 -10.83 6.25 -6.93
CA ILE A 152 -10.94 6.14 -5.47
C ILE A 152 -9.54 6.18 -4.84
N LEU A 153 -8.60 5.36 -5.32
CA LEU A 153 -7.25 5.31 -4.75
C LEU A 153 -6.48 6.64 -4.95
N LYS A 154 -6.72 7.33 -6.07
CA LYS A 154 -6.19 8.69 -6.27
C LYS A 154 -6.71 9.63 -5.20
N ARG A 155 -8.01 9.59 -4.88
CA ARG A 155 -8.59 10.42 -3.83
C ARG A 155 -8.06 10.05 -2.44
N VAL A 156 -7.88 8.78 -2.14
CA VAL A 156 -7.20 8.32 -0.90
C VAL A 156 -5.79 8.93 -0.79
N ASN A 157 -5.01 8.89 -1.87
CA ASN A 157 -3.68 9.51 -1.90
C ASN A 157 -3.70 11.03 -1.66
N GLU A 158 -4.75 11.73 -2.09
CA GLU A 158 -4.94 13.15 -1.77
C GLU A 158 -5.20 13.36 -0.27
N LEU A 159 -6.04 12.53 0.34
CA LEU A 159 -6.34 12.59 1.79
C LEU A 159 -5.08 12.34 2.62
N TYR A 160 -4.28 11.32 2.31
CA TYR A 160 -3.05 11.01 3.03
C TYR A 160 -1.95 12.07 2.85
N ARG A 161 -1.98 12.84 1.76
CA ARG A 161 -0.98 13.87 1.46
C ARG A 161 -1.36 15.22 2.04
N ASN A 162 -2.62 15.60 1.92
CA ASN A 162 -3.15 16.91 2.28
C ASN A 162 -4.69 16.90 2.29
N ALA A 163 -5.31 16.17 3.22
CA ALA A 163 -6.77 16.11 3.34
C ALA A 163 -7.41 17.49 3.60
N GLY A 164 -6.71 18.36 4.31
CA GLY A 164 -7.15 19.70 4.70
C GLY A 164 -5.96 20.54 5.18
N ALA A 165 -6.18 21.84 5.40
CA ALA A 165 -5.12 22.81 5.66
C ALA A 165 -4.22 22.49 6.87
N ASN A 166 -4.75 21.76 7.86
CA ASN A 166 -4.03 21.37 9.08
C ASN A 166 -3.61 19.89 9.08
N SER A 167 -3.97 19.12 8.05
CA SER A 167 -3.68 17.69 8.01
C SER A 167 -2.19 17.43 7.89
N ALA A 168 -1.68 16.52 8.71
CA ALA A 168 -0.35 15.99 8.55
C ALA A 168 -0.21 15.27 7.19
N ASN A 169 0.85 15.58 6.45
CA ASN A 169 1.23 14.82 5.27
C ASN A 169 1.90 13.51 5.71
N MET A 170 1.27 12.38 5.42
CA MET A 170 1.74 11.03 5.81
C MET A 170 3.04 10.61 5.12
N ASN A 171 3.44 11.30 4.06
CA ASN A 171 4.63 11.03 3.23
C ASN A 171 4.68 9.58 2.73
N LEU A 172 3.54 9.13 2.19
CA LEU A 172 3.36 7.84 1.53
C LEU A 172 2.46 8.00 0.31
N GLU A 173 2.47 7.00 -0.56
CA GLU A 173 1.60 6.87 -1.72
C GLU A 173 1.19 5.41 -1.90
N PHE A 174 -0.11 5.17 -2.08
CA PHE A 174 -0.65 3.90 -2.49
C PHE A 174 -0.58 3.79 -4.02
N VAL A 175 0.00 2.70 -4.53
CA VAL A 175 0.23 2.50 -5.98
C VAL A 175 -0.44 1.22 -6.44
N LEU A 176 -1.16 1.26 -7.56
CA LEU A 176 -1.80 0.06 -8.12
C LEU A 176 -0.73 -0.94 -8.58
N ALA A 177 -0.83 -2.19 -8.13
CA ALA A 177 0.01 -3.28 -8.63
C ALA A 177 -0.16 -3.44 -10.14
N THR A 178 0.91 -3.58 -10.92
CA THR A 178 0.80 -3.76 -12.38
C THR A 178 0.94 -5.22 -12.81
N GLU A 179 1.41 -6.08 -11.92
CA GLU A 179 1.65 -7.50 -12.16
C GLU A 179 1.07 -8.34 -11.01
N ASP A 180 0.68 -9.57 -11.34
CA ASP A 180 0.26 -10.56 -10.35
C ASP A 180 1.46 -11.16 -9.59
N PRO A 181 1.25 -11.97 -8.53
CA PRO A 181 2.34 -12.59 -7.77
C PRO A 181 3.24 -13.52 -8.60
N LYS A 182 2.82 -13.90 -9.81
CA LYS A 182 3.58 -14.72 -10.76
C LYS A 182 4.32 -13.87 -11.81
N GLY A 183 4.27 -12.53 -11.70
CA GLY A 183 4.90 -11.57 -12.61
C GLY A 183 4.17 -11.39 -13.94
N LYS A 184 2.89 -11.77 -14.02
CA LYS A 184 2.07 -11.52 -15.21
C LYS A 184 1.38 -10.17 -15.09
N THR A 185 1.53 -9.33 -16.11
CA THR A 185 0.83 -8.04 -16.19
C THR A 185 -0.69 -8.21 -16.03
N LEU A 186 -1.28 -7.42 -15.14
CA LEU A 186 -2.72 -7.38 -14.93
C LEU A 186 -3.41 -6.67 -16.11
N PRO A 187 -4.60 -7.13 -16.55
CA PRO A 187 -5.38 -6.43 -17.57
C PRO A 187 -5.79 -5.00 -17.16
N GLU A 188 -6.05 -4.82 -15.87
CA GLU A 188 -6.28 -3.53 -15.22
C GLU A 188 -5.34 -3.44 -14.02
N PRO A 189 -4.48 -2.41 -13.93
CA PRO A 189 -3.59 -2.24 -12.78
C PRO A 189 -4.36 -2.24 -11.46
N GLY A 190 -3.90 -3.08 -10.54
CA GLY A 190 -4.36 -3.18 -9.17
C GLY A 190 -5.75 -3.75 -9.03
N VAL A 191 -6.30 -4.43 -10.05
CA VAL A 191 -7.65 -5.01 -9.97
C VAL A 191 -7.65 -6.45 -10.46
N GLU A 192 -8.16 -7.36 -9.62
CA GLU A 192 -8.66 -8.65 -10.05
C GLU A 192 -10.16 -8.80 -9.75
N ARG A 193 -10.91 -9.35 -10.71
CA ARG A 193 -12.35 -9.59 -10.57
C ARG A 193 -12.60 -11.09 -10.50
N ILE A 194 -13.16 -11.54 -9.39
CA ILE A 194 -13.31 -12.95 -9.04
C ILE A 194 -14.81 -13.26 -8.94
N GLU A 195 -15.29 -14.19 -9.77
CA GLU A 195 -16.69 -14.63 -9.72
C GLU A 195 -16.93 -15.38 -8.39
N TRP A 196 -18.05 -15.06 -7.74
CA TRP A 196 -18.39 -15.53 -6.41
C TRP A 196 -19.78 -16.19 -6.39
N ASN A 197 -19.94 -17.16 -5.51
CA ASN A 197 -21.14 -18.01 -5.48
C ASN A 197 -22.34 -17.37 -4.78
N THR A 198 -22.13 -16.36 -3.93
CA THR A 198 -23.19 -15.63 -3.21
C THR A 198 -23.18 -14.15 -3.57
N ALA A 199 -24.36 -13.52 -3.55
CA ALA A 199 -24.53 -12.11 -3.85
C ALA A 199 -24.09 -11.15 -2.73
N ALA A 200 -23.92 -11.67 -1.51
CA ALA A 200 -23.37 -10.97 -0.36
C ALA A 200 -22.54 -11.95 0.48
N ILE A 201 -21.59 -11.43 1.24
CA ILE A 201 -20.67 -12.19 2.09
C ILE A 201 -20.71 -11.60 3.49
N ASP A 202 -20.75 -12.46 4.51
CA ASP A 202 -20.68 -12.04 5.91
C ASP A 202 -19.22 -11.70 6.28
N ILE A 203 -19.02 -10.50 6.81
CA ILE A 203 -17.70 -10.01 7.24
C ILE A 203 -17.11 -10.87 8.35
N ASN A 204 -17.95 -11.41 9.24
CA ASN A 204 -17.53 -12.31 10.31
C ASN A 204 -16.98 -13.61 9.74
N ASP A 205 -17.69 -14.19 8.78
CA ASP A 205 -17.21 -15.37 8.08
C ASP A 205 -15.88 -15.07 7.37
N PHE A 206 -15.78 -13.94 6.66
CA PHE A 206 -14.62 -13.62 5.85
C PHE A 206 -13.36 -13.30 6.66
N MET A 207 -13.45 -12.36 7.60
CA MET A 207 -12.28 -11.82 8.31
C MET A 207 -11.99 -12.51 9.65
N PHE A 208 -12.99 -13.09 10.31
CA PHE A 208 -12.84 -13.67 11.65
C PHE A 208 -12.71 -15.20 11.66
N SER A 209 -12.75 -15.85 10.49
CA SER A 209 -12.53 -17.30 10.37
C SER A 209 -11.05 -17.69 10.48
N ASN A 210 -10.66 -18.32 11.60
CA ASN A 210 -9.30 -18.82 11.88
C ASN A 210 -8.96 -20.19 11.25
N ASN A 211 -9.42 -20.45 10.02
CA ASN A 211 -9.36 -21.79 9.41
C ASN A 211 -8.76 -21.80 8.00
N ARG A 212 -8.16 -20.69 7.56
CA ARG A 212 -7.56 -20.50 6.23
C ARG A 212 -8.51 -20.51 5.04
N THR A 213 -9.82 -20.45 5.25
CA THR A 213 -10.81 -20.56 4.16
C THR A 213 -10.57 -19.56 3.03
N TYR A 214 -10.20 -18.32 3.38
CA TYR A 214 -10.05 -17.22 2.41
C TYR A 214 -8.60 -16.84 2.11
N ASN A 215 -7.62 -17.47 2.77
CA ASN A 215 -6.20 -17.10 2.64
C ASN A 215 -5.65 -17.28 1.22
N TYR A 216 -6.27 -18.12 0.38
CA TYR A 216 -5.86 -18.29 -1.02
C TYR A 216 -6.09 -17.02 -1.87
N LEU A 217 -6.91 -16.07 -1.40
CA LEU A 217 -7.13 -14.77 -2.04
C LEU A 217 -6.07 -13.74 -1.64
N ILE A 218 -5.37 -13.96 -0.53
CA ILE A 218 -4.45 -12.97 0.05
C ILE A 218 -3.10 -13.07 -0.67
N TRP A 219 -2.77 -12.06 -1.47
CA TRP A 219 -1.43 -11.89 -2.00
C TRP A 219 -0.46 -11.60 -0.84
N GLU A 220 0.82 -11.97 -0.99
CA GLU A 220 1.83 -11.84 0.08
C GLU A 220 1.77 -10.44 0.72
N PRO A 221 1.36 -10.30 2.00
CA PRO A 221 1.11 -9.00 2.62
C PRO A 221 2.36 -8.13 2.78
N ASN A 222 3.56 -8.72 2.79
CA ASN A 222 4.81 -7.96 2.75
C ASN A 222 5.11 -7.35 1.36
N ASP A 223 4.39 -7.78 0.32
CA ASP A 223 4.56 -7.31 -1.05
C ASP A 223 3.35 -6.45 -1.51
N TYR A 224 2.13 -6.71 -0.99
CA TYR A 224 0.89 -6.00 -1.38
C TYR A 224 -0.07 -5.72 -0.21
N ILE A 225 -0.77 -4.58 -0.26
CA ILE A 225 -1.99 -4.32 0.52
C ILE A 225 -3.17 -4.96 -0.21
N ASN A 226 -3.86 -5.89 0.45
CA ASN A 226 -5.01 -6.60 -0.08
C ASN A 226 -6.30 -5.88 0.31
N ILE A 227 -7.03 -5.35 -0.67
CA ILE A 227 -8.35 -4.73 -0.47
C ILE A 227 -9.43 -5.63 -1.09
N MET A 228 -10.31 -6.18 -0.27
CA MET A 228 -11.43 -7.02 -0.67
C MET A 228 -12.66 -6.14 -0.90
N VAL A 229 -13.24 -6.19 -2.11
CA VAL A 229 -14.40 -5.39 -2.49
C VAL A 229 -15.55 -6.34 -2.78
N TYR A 230 -16.57 -6.33 -1.93
CA TYR A 230 -17.73 -7.21 -2.06
C TYR A 230 -18.94 -6.60 -1.35
N LYS A 231 -20.12 -7.17 -1.59
CA LYS A 231 -21.33 -6.74 -0.91
C LYS A 231 -21.41 -7.40 0.46
N PHE A 232 -21.54 -6.59 1.51
CA PHE A 232 -21.68 -7.12 2.87
C PHE A 232 -23.11 -7.58 3.12
N THR A 233 -23.29 -8.56 4.02
CA THR A 233 -24.62 -8.95 4.52
C THR A 233 -25.22 -7.85 5.40
N ASP A 234 -24.40 -7.23 6.23
CA ASP A 234 -24.74 -6.01 6.97
C ASP A 234 -24.56 -4.78 6.07
N ALA A 235 -25.65 -4.06 5.83
CA ALA A 235 -25.63 -2.88 4.97
C ALA A 235 -25.05 -1.66 5.67
N ASP A 236 -25.07 -1.60 7.00
CA ASP A 236 -24.67 -0.43 7.78
C ASP A 236 -23.14 -0.37 7.98
N VAL A 237 -22.43 -1.47 7.75
CA VAL A 237 -20.96 -1.52 7.78
C VAL A 237 -20.40 -1.16 6.40
N MET A 238 -19.57 -0.13 6.35
CA MET A 238 -18.98 0.37 5.10
C MET A 238 -17.60 -0.23 4.78
N GLY A 239 -16.83 -0.55 5.82
CA GLY A 239 -15.47 -1.02 5.72
C GLY A 239 -15.05 -1.70 7.02
N VAL A 240 -14.03 -2.56 6.91
CA VAL A 240 -13.44 -3.29 8.04
C VAL A 240 -11.97 -3.52 7.72
N SER A 241 -11.08 -3.36 8.70
CA SER A 241 -9.65 -3.64 8.51
C SER A 241 -9.08 -4.49 9.62
N HIS A 242 -8.19 -5.42 9.27
CA HIS A 242 -7.31 -5.99 10.29
C HIS A 242 -6.34 -4.92 10.81
N PHE A 243 -5.90 -5.08 12.05
CA PHE A 243 -4.94 -4.20 12.71
C PHE A 243 -3.52 -4.78 12.67
N PRO A 244 -2.47 -3.96 12.53
CA PRO A 244 -1.11 -4.45 12.35
C PRO A 244 -0.45 -4.96 13.64
N TYR A 245 0.53 -5.86 13.47
CA TYR A 245 1.48 -6.24 14.52
C TYR A 245 2.63 -5.25 14.64
N SER A 246 3.29 -5.22 15.80
CA SER A 246 4.63 -4.65 15.94
C SER A 246 5.66 -5.71 16.36
N PRO A 247 6.93 -5.58 15.93
CA PRO A 247 7.95 -6.50 16.41
C PRO A 247 8.23 -6.27 17.91
N THR A 248 8.49 -7.33 18.67
CA THR A 248 8.82 -7.22 20.10
C THR A 248 10.05 -6.36 20.39
N LYS A 249 10.97 -6.22 19.42
CA LYS A 249 12.15 -5.35 19.52
C LYS A 249 11.82 -3.86 19.35
N ASN A 250 10.75 -3.52 18.64
CA ASN A 250 10.28 -2.16 18.42
C ASN A 250 8.76 -2.12 18.59
N PRO A 251 8.25 -2.34 19.82
CA PRO A 251 6.80 -2.40 20.06
C PRO A 251 6.15 -1.02 19.86
N LEU A 252 4.87 -1.02 19.53
CA LEU A 252 4.02 0.17 19.53
C LEU A 252 2.82 -0.05 20.44
N SER A 253 2.51 0.89 21.32
CA SER A 253 1.35 0.80 22.21
C SER A 253 0.05 0.63 21.40
N GLY A 254 -0.81 -0.28 21.87
CA GLY A 254 -2.03 -0.66 21.16
C GLY A 254 -1.79 -1.59 19.98
N THR A 255 -0.66 -2.29 19.88
CA THR A 255 -0.48 -3.35 18.86
C THR A 255 -0.13 -4.67 19.51
N GLU A 256 -0.62 -5.76 18.93
CA GLU A 256 -0.14 -7.10 19.25
C GLU A 256 1.33 -7.21 18.82
N THR A 257 2.14 -8.00 19.54
CA THR A 257 3.57 -8.13 19.23
C THR A 257 4.01 -9.53 18.89
N ASP A 258 4.92 -9.65 17.91
CA ASP A 258 5.57 -10.90 17.54
C ASP A 258 7.08 -10.71 17.36
N SER A 259 7.87 -11.76 17.58
CA SER A 259 9.34 -11.72 17.42
C SER A 259 9.81 -12.28 16.07
N ARG A 260 8.93 -12.95 15.33
CA ARG A 260 9.21 -13.64 14.08
C ARG A 260 9.03 -12.70 12.89
N PHE A 261 9.69 -13.02 11.79
CA PHE A 261 9.36 -12.46 10.50
C PHE A 261 8.14 -13.21 9.95
N LEU A 262 7.00 -12.53 9.87
CA LEU A 262 5.74 -13.11 9.43
C LEU A 262 5.54 -12.92 7.92
N THR A 263 4.98 -13.93 7.27
CA THR A 263 4.57 -13.93 5.85
C THR A 263 3.12 -14.36 5.71
N GLY A 264 2.55 -14.23 4.52
CA GLY A 264 1.19 -14.71 4.23
C GLY A 264 1.01 -16.20 4.56
N ASP A 265 2.06 -17.00 4.36
CA ASP A 265 2.08 -18.44 4.67
C ASP A 265 1.97 -18.76 6.16
N ASN A 266 2.13 -17.78 7.05
CA ASN A 266 1.92 -17.96 8.48
C ASN A 266 0.49 -17.65 8.91
N LEU A 267 -0.30 -16.97 8.09
CA LEU A 267 -1.61 -16.47 8.46
C LEU A 267 -2.68 -17.56 8.40
N LYS A 268 -3.61 -17.54 9.36
CA LYS A 268 -4.82 -18.37 9.36
C LYS A 268 -6.11 -17.60 9.09
N TYR A 269 -6.10 -16.29 9.36
CA TYR A 269 -7.16 -15.35 9.01
C TYR A 269 -6.84 -14.66 7.69
N ALA A 270 -7.84 -14.04 7.07
CA ALA A 270 -7.67 -13.21 5.87
C ALA A 270 -7.20 -11.80 6.24
N TYR A 271 -5.89 -11.54 6.18
CA TYR A 271 -5.33 -10.22 6.46
C TYR A 271 -5.56 -9.29 5.27
N CYS A 272 -6.60 -8.47 5.37
CA CYS A 272 -7.02 -7.56 4.33
C CYS A 272 -7.72 -6.33 4.92
N VAL A 273 -8.05 -5.40 4.04
CA VAL A 273 -9.09 -4.39 4.23
C VAL A 273 -10.31 -4.86 3.44
N SER A 274 -11.48 -4.97 4.05
CA SER A 274 -12.74 -5.25 3.36
C SER A 274 -13.54 -3.96 3.18
N ILE A 275 -14.16 -3.79 2.01
CA ILE A 275 -14.95 -2.62 1.66
C ILE A 275 -16.31 -3.05 1.08
N ASN A 276 -17.39 -2.47 1.60
CA ASN A 276 -18.75 -2.72 1.15
C ASN A 276 -19.01 -2.02 -0.17
N ASN A 277 -19.18 -2.81 -1.23
CA ASN A 277 -19.37 -2.28 -2.58
C ASN A 277 -20.71 -1.58 -2.80
N SER A 278 -21.63 -1.63 -1.83
CA SER A 278 -22.88 -0.85 -1.85
C SER A 278 -22.64 0.65 -1.99
N TYR A 279 -21.47 1.11 -1.53
CA TYR A 279 -21.07 2.51 -1.52
C TYR A 279 -20.01 2.86 -2.58
N ILE A 280 -19.63 1.92 -3.45
CA ILE A 280 -18.44 2.06 -4.33
C ILE A 280 -18.49 3.28 -5.27
N TYR A 281 -19.68 3.83 -5.54
CA TYR A 281 -19.89 5.03 -6.36
C TYR A 281 -20.24 6.29 -5.57
N GLU A 282 -20.32 6.22 -4.24
CA GLU A 282 -20.54 7.38 -3.38
C GLU A 282 -19.27 8.24 -3.32
N GLU A 283 -19.46 9.55 -3.44
CA GLU A 283 -18.37 10.53 -3.46
C GLU A 283 -18.83 11.91 -2.94
N SER A 284 -17.88 12.67 -2.39
CA SER A 284 -18.08 14.04 -1.97
C SER A 284 -17.95 14.98 -3.17
N THR A 285 -19.05 15.63 -3.57
CA THR A 285 -19.08 16.57 -4.70
C THR A 285 -19.13 18.04 -4.27
N THR A 286 -19.18 18.30 -2.97
CA THR A 286 -19.25 19.65 -2.38
C THR A 286 -18.24 19.82 -1.26
N THR A 287 -18.22 20.99 -0.61
CA THR A 287 -17.37 21.24 0.56
C THR A 287 -17.84 20.51 1.83
N ILE A 288 -19.09 20.06 1.87
CA ILE A 288 -19.60 19.19 2.92
C ILE A 288 -19.39 17.74 2.44
N PRO A 289 -18.63 16.92 3.19
CA PRO A 289 -18.35 15.56 2.77
C PRO A 289 -19.62 14.70 2.81
N ASN A 290 -19.79 13.85 1.79
CA ASN A 290 -20.72 12.74 1.87
C ASN A 290 -20.16 11.77 2.91
N GLN A 291 -20.92 11.49 3.97
CA GLN A 291 -20.48 10.58 5.04
C GLN A 291 -20.32 9.14 4.52
N ASN A 292 -20.92 8.84 3.36
CA ASN A 292 -20.79 7.55 2.69
C ASN A 292 -19.71 7.54 1.57
N ASP A 293 -18.89 8.59 1.44
CA ASP A 293 -17.86 8.71 0.39
C ASP A 293 -16.86 7.55 0.45
N MET A 294 -16.79 6.78 -0.64
CA MET A 294 -15.99 5.57 -0.66
C MET A 294 -14.49 5.82 -0.47
N ALA A 295 -13.98 6.94 -0.96
CA ALA A 295 -12.56 7.25 -0.79
C ALA A 295 -12.23 7.64 0.65
N ILE A 296 -13.19 8.23 1.38
CA ILE A 296 -13.02 8.56 2.80
C ILE A 296 -13.08 7.28 3.63
N THR A 297 -14.06 6.41 3.41
CA THR A 297 -14.12 5.09 4.07
C THR A 297 -12.85 4.29 3.81
N LEU A 298 -12.39 4.19 2.56
CA LEU A 298 -11.16 3.44 2.30
C LEU A 298 -9.93 4.09 2.96
N ALA A 299 -9.87 5.42 3.02
CA ALA A 299 -8.81 6.11 3.76
C ALA A 299 -8.87 5.85 5.26
N HIS A 300 -10.07 5.73 5.82
CA HIS A 300 -10.29 5.34 7.22
C HIS A 300 -9.79 3.92 7.48
N GLU A 301 -10.20 2.95 6.66
CA GLU A 301 -9.78 1.55 6.84
C GLU A 301 -8.27 1.36 6.65
N LEU A 302 -7.66 2.08 5.70
CA LEU A 302 -6.22 2.09 5.53
C LEU A 302 -5.51 2.76 6.72
N GLY A 303 -6.20 3.63 7.48
CA GLY A 303 -5.73 4.18 8.75
C GLY A 303 -5.59 3.07 9.80
N HIS A 304 -6.60 2.23 9.95
CA HIS A 304 -6.55 1.04 10.82
C HIS A 304 -5.48 0.04 10.39
N TYR A 305 -5.40 -0.28 9.10
CA TYR A 305 -4.33 -1.12 8.52
C TYR A 305 -2.94 -0.59 8.89
N LEU A 306 -2.79 0.74 8.98
CA LEU A 306 -1.55 1.43 9.34
C LEU A 306 -1.42 1.79 10.83
N GLY A 307 -2.28 1.23 11.70
CA GLY A 307 -2.15 1.30 13.15
C GLY A 307 -2.79 2.50 13.83
N LEU A 308 -3.77 3.15 13.17
CA LEU A 308 -4.59 4.21 13.76
C LEU A 308 -5.88 3.66 14.35
N TYR A 309 -6.26 4.17 15.50
CA TYR A 309 -7.51 3.87 16.18
C TYR A 309 -8.57 4.93 15.88
N HIS A 310 -9.81 4.65 16.26
CA HIS A 310 -10.85 5.67 16.31
C HIS A 310 -10.50 6.77 17.30
N VAL A 311 -10.82 8.02 16.95
CA VAL A 311 -10.55 9.16 17.84
C VAL A 311 -11.54 9.27 19.00
N PHE A 312 -12.73 8.67 18.90
CA PHE A 312 -13.66 8.59 20.02
C PHE A 312 -13.18 7.55 21.04
N SER A 313 -13.63 7.70 22.28
CA SER A 313 -13.28 6.75 23.32
C SER A 313 -13.94 5.40 23.06
N GLU A 314 -13.15 4.32 23.11
CA GLU A 314 -13.61 2.95 22.96
C GLU A 314 -13.45 2.19 24.29
N SER A 315 -14.51 1.52 24.76
CA SER A 315 -14.46 0.63 25.91
C SER A 315 -14.62 -0.82 25.49
N GLU A 316 -13.84 -1.72 26.09
CA GLU A 316 -14.02 -3.18 25.93
C GLU A 316 -15.30 -3.69 26.62
N GLU A 317 -15.91 -2.88 27.50
CA GLU A 317 -17.20 -3.16 28.12
C GLU A 317 -18.30 -2.39 27.41
N ASP A 318 -19.30 -3.11 26.88
CA ASP A 318 -20.53 -2.52 26.40
C ASP A 318 -21.13 -1.62 27.50
N ASP A 319 -21.60 -0.44 27.12
CA ASP A 319 -22.41 0.47 27.96
C ASP A 319 -21.65 1.34 28.99
N VAL A 320 -20.31 1.39 28.96
CA VAL A 320 -19.53 2.30 29.81
C VAL A 320 -19.20 3.59 29.06
N ASP A 321 -19.60 4.75 29.60
CA ASP A 321 -19.04 6.07 29.22
C ASP A 321 -17.55 6.06 29.59
N ALA A 322 -16.71 5.44 28.76
CA ALA A 322 -15.28 5.66 28.88
C ALA A 322 -15.02 7.07 28.37
N CYS A 323 -14.52 7.91 29.26
CA CYS A 323 -13.84 9.13 28.84
C CYS A 323 -12.34 8.90 28.99
N ALA A 324 -11.76 8.30 27.96
CA ALA A 324 -10.34 8.02 27.90
C ALA A 324 -9.82 8.22 26.48
N ASP A 325 -8.61 8.75 26.37
CA ASP A 325 -7.82 8.65 25.15
C ASP A 325 -7.44 7.17 24.97
N THR A 326 -8.09 6.53 24.00
CA THR A 326 -7.90 5.12 23.63
C THR A 326 -7.23 4.98 22.27
N ASP A 327 -6.94 6.10 21.60
CA ASP A 327 -6.38 6.11 20.25
C ASP A 327 -4.85 6.21 20.24
N TYR A 328 -4.28 6.46 21.42
CA TYR A 328 -2.85 6.60 21.69
C TYR A 328 -2.20 7.78 20.95
N CYS A 329 -2.98 8.82 20.66
CA CYS A 329 -2.56 10.07 20.05
C CYS A 329 -3.06 11.25 20.89
N THR A 330 -2.22 11.82 21.76
CA THR A 330 -2.68 12.91 22.65
C THR A 330 -2.93 14.25 21.94
N ASP A 331 -2.77 14.31 20.61
CA ASP A 331 -3.06 15.46 19.76
C ASP A 331 -4.36 15.31 18.95
N THR A 332 -5.11 14.23 19.15
CA THR A 332 -6.50 14.11 18.73
C THR A 332 -7.42 14.62 19.84
N TYR A 333 -8.65 14.97 19.46
CA TYR A 333 -9.70 15.28 20.42
C TYR A 333 -10.54 14.03 20.64
N THR A 334 -10.59 13.54 21.88
CA THR A 334 -11.34 12.33 22.21
C THR A 334 -12.69 12.66 22.82
N TYR A 335 -13.73 11.93 22.43
CA TYR A 335 -15.10 12.22 22.84
C TYR A 335 -15.88 10.93 23.10
N ASP A 336 -16.92 11.06 23.91
CA ASP A 336 -17.90 10.01 24.15
C ASP A 336 -18.87 9.92 22.97
N ARG A 337 -18.71 8.85 22.18
CA ARG A 337 -19.52 8.59 20.99
C ARG A 337 -20.99 8.39 21.31
N LYS A 338 -21.32 7.69 22.41
CA LYS A 338 -22.69 7.38 22.78
C LYS A 338 -23.45 8.63 23.23
N ALA A 339 -22.80 9.49 24.03
CA ALA A 339 -23.34 10.79 24.40
C ALA A 339 -23.58 11.66 23.17
N TYR A 340 -22.63 11.67 22.22
CA TYR A 340 -22.79 12.38 20.97
C TYR A 340 -23.97 11.86 20.12
N GLU A 341 -24.08 10.55 19.91
CA GLU A 341 -25.18 9.97 19.13
C GLU A 341 -26.55 10.24 19.77
N THR A 342 -26.62 10.21 21.10
CA THR A 342 -27.82 10.57 21.86
C THR A 342 -28.18 12.04 21.65
N TRP A 343 -27.20 12.93 21.69
CA TRP A 343 -27.39 14.36 21.42
C TRP A 343 -27.88 14.60 19.98
N VAL A 344 -27.30 13.94 18.98
CA VAL A 344 -27.77 14.05 17.58
C VAL A 344 -29.22 13.59 17.43
N LYS A 345 -29.57 12.43 18.02
CA LYS A 345 -30.95 11.91 17.98
C LYS A 345 -31.93 12.95 18.54
N ALA A 346 -31.62 13.52 19.70
CA ALA A 346 -32.44 14.56 20.33
C ALA A 346 -32.52 15.84 19.47
N LEU A 347 -31.44 16.21 18.77
CA LEU A 347 -31.42 17.37 17.88
C LEU A 347 -32.33 17.16 16.66
N VAL A 348 -32.25 15.97 16.05
CA VAL A 348 -33.11 15.58 14.91
C VAL A 348 -34.59 15.53 15.31
N GLU A 349 -34.90 14.97 16.48
CA GLU A 349 -36.29 14.91 16.99
C GLU A 349 -36.92 16.28 17.23
N GLN A 350 -36.12 17.32 17.52
CA GLN A 350 -36.62 18.69 17.70
C GLN A 350 -37.18 19.31 16.40
N ASN A 351 -36.94 18.71 15.23
CA ASN A 351 -37.45 19.17 13.93
C ASN A 351 -37.17 20.65 13.62
N GLY A 352 -36.09 21.20 14.16
CA GLY A 352 -35.59 22.55 13.85
C GLY A 352 -34.62 22.54 12.65
N PRO A 353 -34.25 23.72 12.12
CA PRO A 353 -33.17 23.81 11.13
C PRO A 353 -31.83 23.44 11.79
N ILE A 354 -31.14 22.43 11.25
CA ILE A 354 -29.84 21.95 11.73
C ILE A 354 -28.83 22.12 10.61
N SER A 355 -27.69 22.78 10.88
CA SER A 355 -26.59 22.85 9.92
C SER A 355 -25.63 21.65 10.09
N PHE A 356 -24.85 21.35 9.05
CA PHE A 356 -23.80 20.35 9.16
C PHE A 356 -22.74 20.74 10.20
N GLU A 357 -22.45 22.03 10.35
CA GLU A 357 -21.53 22.52 11.37
C GLU A 357 -22.05 22.18 12.78
N ASP A 358 -23.36 22.30 13.03
CA ASP A 358 -23.94 21.90 14.31
C ASP A 358 -23.69 20.41 14.54
N LEU A 359 -24.03 19.56 13.56
CA LEU A 359 -23.82 18.11 13.65
C LEU A 359 -22.34 17.72 13.83
N ALA A 360 -21.41 18.50 13.30
CA ALA A 360 -19.97 18.27 13.42
C ALA A 360 -19.37 18.74 14.76
N ARG A 361 -20.12 19.42 15.63
CA ARG A 361 -19.62 19.80 16.95
C ARG A 361 -19.55 18.60 17.90
N ARG A 362 -18.52 18.59 18.72
CA ARG A 362 -18.24 17.59 19.76
C ARG A 362 -17.71 18.28 21.01
N HIS A 363 -17.74 17.54 22.11
CA HIS A 363 -17.08 17.91 23.35
C HIS A 363 -15.95 16.92 23.61
N ASP A 364 -14.71 17.41 23.65
CA ASP A 364 -13.57 16.61 24.07
C ASP A 364 -13.70 16.35 25.57
N CYS A 365 -13.87 15.08 25.94
CA CYS A 365 -14.19 14.73 27.31
C CYS A 365 -12.94 14.72 28.24
N VAL A 366 -11.72 14.66 27.68
CA VAL A 366 -10.45 14.65 28.43
C VAL A 366 -9.93 16.07 28.64
N GLN A 367 -9.93 16.87 27.57
CA GLN A 367 -9.48 18.26 27.58
C GLN A 367 -10.58 19.22 28.04
N ASN A 368 -11.85 18.76 28.05
CA ASN A 368 -13.03 19.52 28.45
C ASN A 368 -13.20 20.80 27.62
N ILE A 369 -13.17 20.65 26.30
CA ILE A 369 -13.32 21.73 25.32
C ILE A 369 -14.26 21.32 24.19
N ASP A 370 -15.01 22.27 23.65
CA ASP A 370 -15.79 22.03 22.44
C ASP A 370 -14.91 22.16 21.20
N PHE A 371 -15.11 21.27 20.23
CA PHE A 371 -14.39 21.30 18.96
C PHE A 371 -15.31 20.91 17.80
N THR A 372 -14.83 21.15 16.58
CA THR A 372 -15.48 20.67 15.35
C THR A 372 -14.73 19.44 14.86
N SER A 373 -15.42 18.31 14.69
CA SER A 373 -14.80 17.08 14.22
C SER A 373 -14.34 17.19 12.77
N ARG A 374 -13.08 16.78 12.56
CA ARG A 374 -12.37 16.81 11.27
C ARG A 374 -11.54 15.56 11.01
N ASN A 375 -11.30 14.73 12.02
CA ASN A 375 -10.36 13.62 11.87
C ASN A 375 -10.94 12.55 10.93
N ILE A 376 -10.12 11.99 10.04
CA ILE A 376 -10.54 10.90 9.15
C ILE A 376 -10.92 9.63 9.94
N MET A 377 -10.33 9.43 11.12
CA MET A 377 -10.59 8.28 11.99
C MET A 377 -11.83 8.46 12.89
N ASP A 378 -12.83 9.23 12.45
CA ASP A 378 -14.13 9.41 13.11
C ASP A 378 -15.26 8.76 12.27
N TYR A 379 -16.40 8.43 12.86
CA TYR A 379 -17.52 7.69 12.23
C TYR A 379 -18.78 8.52 11.96
N ALA A 380 -18.93 9.62 12.67
CA ALA A 380 -20.15 10.41 12.59
C ALA A 380 -19.97 11.66 11.71
N TYR A 381 -21.00 12.52 11.67
CA TYR A 381 -20.98 13.82 11.00
C TYR A 381 -19.69 14.57 11.35
N SER A 382 -18.73 14.53 10.43
CA SER A 382 -17.38 15.05 10.56
C SER A 382 -16.91 15.56 9.21
N TYR A 383 -16.01 16.55 9.21
CA TYR A 383 -15.41 17.02 7.96
C TYR A 383 -14.42 16.02 7.35
N LEU A 384 -13.96 15.02 8.11
CA LEU A 384 -13.15 13.87 7.64
C LEU A 384 -11.98 14.31 6.73
N ASN A 385 -11.27 15.36 7.14
CA ASN A 385 -10.26 16.04 6.33
C ASN A 385 -8.97 16.35 7.09
N GLU A 386 -8.68 15.60 8.14
CA GLU A 386 -7.49 15.80 8.96
C GLU A 386 -6.92 14.50 9.52
N PHE A 387 -5.59 14.39 9.45
CA PHE A 387 -4.80 13.53 10.32
C PHE A 387 -3.86 14.39 11.17
N THR A 388 -3.53 13.92 12.37
CA THR A 388 -2.65 14.64 13.31
C THR A 388 -1.18 14.24 13.16
N ALA A 389 -0.30 14.95 13.87
CA ALA A 389 1.14 14.66 13.85
C ALA A 389 1.48 13.35 14.58
N GLN A 390 0.79 13.00 15.67
CA GLN A 390 1.00 11.73 16.35
C GLN A 390 0.41 10.55 15.57
N GLN A 391 -0.74 10.73 14.90
CA GLN A 391 -1.25 9.72 13.97
C GLN A 391 -0.21 9.44 12.87
N LYS A 392 0.39 10.49 12.28
CA LYS A 392 1.51 10.30 11.35
C LYS A 392 2.65 9.50 11.99
N ALA A 393 3.13 9.89 13.16
CA ALA A 393 4.23 9.21 13.83
C ALA A 393 3.96 7.70 14.05
N ARG A 394 2.72 7.33 14.43
CA ARG A 394 2.29 5.93 14.53
C ARG A 394 2.37 5.20 13.19
N VAL A 395 1.79 5.77 12.13
CA VAL A 395 1.88 5.22 10.77
C VAL A 395 3.33 5.03 10.34
N ARG A 396 4.21 6.00 10.63
CA ARG A 396 5.64 5.91 10.30
C ARG A 396 6.33 4.78 11.07
N HIS A 397 5.96 4.54 12.33
CA HIS A 397 6.48 3.42 13.11
C HIS A 397 6.08 2.08 12.48
N ILE A 398 4.79 1.91 12.18
CA ILE A 398 4.23 0.71 11.56
C ILE A 398 4.94 0.41 10.23
N LEU A 399 5.02 1.38 9.32
CA LEU A 399 5.69 1.21 8.03
C LEU A 399 7.16 0.80 8.13
N THR A 400 7.84 1.26 9.18
CA THR A 400 9.28 1.03 9.38
C THR A 400 9.59 -0.34 9.98
N TYR A 401 8.71 -0.87 10.84
CA TYR A 401 9.04 -2.02 11.69
C TYR A 401 8.11 -3.21 11.54
N SER A 402 6.84 -2.98 11.23
CA SER A 402 5.81 -4.02 11.26
C SER A 402 5.94 -5.00 10.09
N PRO A 403 5.85 -6.32 10.32
CA PRO A 403 5.76 -7.30 9.24
C PRO A 403 4.38 -7.22 8.57
N LEU A 404 4.20 -7.96 7.47
CA LEU A 404 2.93 -8.07 6.74
C LEU A 404 2.42 -6.74 6.17
N ILE A 405 3.33 -5.79 5.96
CA ILE A 405 3.07 -4.49 5.36
C ILE A 405 4.14 -4.20 4.31
N PRO A 406 3.77 -3.74 3.10
CA PRO A 406 4.75 -3.52 2.05
C PRO A 406 5.84 -2.51 2.37
N GLY A 407 6.94 -2.63 1.62
CA GLY A 407 8.06 -1.69 1.63
C GLY A 407 9.20 -2.05 2.60
N PRO A 408 10.30 -1.29 2.56
CA PRO A 408 11.50 -1.61 3.30
C PRO A 408 11.28 -1.56 4.82
N LYS A 409 12.00 -2.41 5.56
CA LYS A 409 11.84 -2.58 7.00
C LYS A 409 13.19 -2.55 7.71
N LYS A 410 13.19 -2.07 8.96
CA LYS A 410 14.38 -1.99 9.80
C LYS A 410 14.39 -3.10 10.85
N GLY A 411 15.49 -3.85 10.95
CA GLY A 411 15.69 -4.88 11.96
C GLY A 411 15.24 -6.30 11.57
N LEU A 412 14.79 -6.50 10.32
CA LEU A 412 14.34 -7.81 9.81
C LEU A 412 15.50 -8.72 9.38
N THR A 413 16.70 -8.17 9.17
CA THR A 413 17.87 -8.98 8.75
C THR A 413 18.40 -9.93 9.83
N SER A 414 17.90 -9.88 11.06
CA SER A 414 18.42 -10.63 12.21
C SER A 414 17.68 -11.92 12.60
N THR A 415 16.55 -12.26 11.97
CA THR A 415 15.75 -13.44 12.35
C THR A 415 15.62 -14.44 11.19
N ARG A 416 16.69 -15.21 10.97
CA ARG A 416 16.79 -16.30 9.95
C ARG A 416 15.88 -17.52 10.19
N ALA A 417 14.82 -17.39 10.99
CA ALA A 417 13.83 -18.44 11.14
C ALA A 417 12.50 -17.92 10.64
N THR A 418 12.34 -17.89 9.31
CA THR A 418 11.00 -17.99 8.71
C THR A 418 10.41 -19.30 9.20
N TYR A 419 9.37 -19.22 10.03
CA TYR A 419 8.64 -20.42 10.43
C TYR A 419 7.87 -20.90 9.21
N ASP A 420 8.01 -22.19 8.88
CA ASP A 420 7.30 -22.79 7.76
C ASP A 420 5.90 -23.24 8.22
N GLY A 421 4.87 -22.75 7.54
CA GLY A 421 3.47 -23.09 7.79
C GLY A 421 2.69 -22.16 8.72
N PRO A 422 1.39 -22.47 8.92
CA PRO A 422 0.47 -21.62 9.68
C PRO A 422 0.86 -21.50 11.15
N LEU A 423 0.71 -20.30 11.69
CA LEU A 423 0.88 -19.98 13.10
C LEU A 423 -0.47 -19.65 13.74
N ASP A 424 -0.55 -19.85 15.05
CA ASP A 424 -1.68 -19.38 15.84
C ASP A 424 -1.40 -17.94 16.30
N LEU A 425 -1.81 -16.98 15.49
CA LEU A 425 -1.59 -15.56 15.70
C LEU A 425 -2.94 -14.88 16.02
N PRO A 426 -3.03 -14.00 17.03
CA PRO A 426 -4.28 -13.32 17.36
C PRO A 426 -4.61 -12.27 16.29
N ILE A 427 -5.83 -12.22 15.77
CA ILE A 427 -6.25 -11.13 14.90
C ILE A 427 -6.99 -10.06 15.71
N ARG A 428 -6.70 -8.80 15.42
CA ARG A 428 -7.53 -7.67 15.80
C ARG A 428 -8.12 -7.11 14.52
N VAL A 429 -9.42 -6.87 14.53
CA VAL A 429 -10.18 -6.30 13.43
C VAL A 429 -10.86 -5.05 13.97
N MET A 430 -10.81 -3.96 13.20
CA MET A 430 -11.44 -2.69 13.51
C MET A 430 -12.68 -2.54 12.61
N GLU A 431 -13.81 -2.19 13.22
CA GLU A 431 -15.15 -2.06 12.62
C GLU A 431 -15.89 -0.82 13.09
#